data_AF-A0A7S4Q9B0-F1
#
_entry.id   AF-A0A7S4Q9B0-F1
#
_cell.length_a   1.000
_cell.length_b   1.000
_cell.length_c   1.000
_cell.angle_alpha   90.00
_cell.angle_beta   90.00
_cell.angle_gamma   90.00
#
_symmetry.space_group_name_H-M   'P 1'
#
loop_
_entity.id
_entity.type
_entity.pdbx_description
1 polymer ?
#
loop_
_entity_poly.entity_id
_entity_poly.type
_entity_poly.pdbx_seq_one_letter_code
_entity_poly.pdbx_strand_id
1 'polypeptide(L)'
;RKPPPAPCDVAAMEAVSGSLPEWRSYEFDGDFLVDDWPLLLPQRPIAMGRPVVRNAGYVALEGECSAIDCRPPWVCGIVLARYLERCYIDAAAWASGCERLCCLELGSGTGVGGLCLALLGQDVVLSDHGALQATTAEANIAANARQVARAGGRARYETVNWSDLPARDLYGRFDLVVGSDVIWCEALIEPFVQAMAWTASGAGVGEVILAHKHRDETASDVARFEHLAAQLGFAAGRQVESLQALGRDGHARVCLHHFYHDRNGYAVGDLTSRHGVHAPRGCSTAAEPHWATFIICDTEGGGVEITDRVDASLCRLWRKSLPELGFTGRPVVCGEEHREATAAHPLTGAQCQLHAAEPVPERMFYAKVGLETRPLVIVRVRGVRFGGRAERLASRTLRVDRLMESLLEAFQKPSYQRQLANATCPLKIREMIKEVHLEALPRHGLSISRAASAGDVTRMQQRMQAFINSGILDAEALAIGEFLQECSGMQKAQGLMKLYRATRRGVPEAEK
;
A
#
# COMPACT_ATOMS: atom_id res chain seq x y z
N ARG A 1 3.84 -40.53 47.17
CA ARG A 1 2.78 -40.71 46.15
C ARG A 1 1.56 -39.93 46.63
N LYS A 2 1.32 -38.72 46.10
CA LYS A 2 0.11 -37.94 46.38
C LYS A 2 -1.03 -38.42 45.46
N PRO A 3 -2.29 -38.43 45.90
CA PRO A 3 -3.42 -38.82 45.06
C PRO A 3 -3.72 -37.75 43.99
N PRO A 4 -4.41 -38.11 42.89
CA PRO A 4 -4.79 -37.15 41.86
C PRO A 4 -5.85 -36.17 42.41
N PRO A 5 -5.85 -34.91 41.94
CA PRO A 5 -6.90 -33.96 42.31
C PRO A 5 -8.25 -34.40 41.73
N ALA A 6 -9.32 -34.19 42.51
CA ALA A 6 -10.70 -34.45 42.13
C ALA A 6 -11.13 -33.58 40.93
N PRO A 7 -12.10 -34.04 40.11
CA PRO A 7 -12.57 -33.27 38.96
C PRO A 7 -13.27 -32.00 39.44
N CYS A 8 -12.83 -30.86 38.90
CA CYS A 8 -13.45 -29.57 39.17
C CYS A 8 -14.83 -29.51 38.51
N ASP A 9 -15.83 -29.17 39.32
CA ASP A 9 -17.25 -29.08 38.98
C ASP A 9 -17.49 -27.93 37.99
N VAL A 10 -18.09 -28.22 36.84
CA VAL A 10 -18.20 -27.30 35.67
C VAL A 10 -19.40 -26.35 35.81
N ALA A 11 -20.07 -26.32 36.96
CA ALA A 11 -21.34 -25.60 37.13
C ALA A 11 -21.27 -24.25 37.89
N ALA A 12 -20.08 -23.75 38.26
CA ALA A 12 -19.96 -22.57 39.14
C ALA A 12 -19.25 -21.35 38.54
N MET A 13 -19.39 -21.07 37.23
CA MET A 13 -18.90 -19.82 36.62
C MET A 13 -19.85 -19.16 35.60
N GLU A 14 -21.16 -19.41 35.69
CA GLU A 14 -22.17 -18.65 34.93
C GLU A 14 -22.82 -17.58 35.82
N ALA A 15 -22.11 -16.46 36.06
CA ALA A 15 -22.73 -15.18 36.45
C ALA A 15 -21.70 -14.04 36.49
N VAL A 16 -21.22 -13.56 35.33
CA VAL A 16 -20.81 -12.16 35.18
C VAL A 16 -21.31 -11.67 33.83
N SER A 17 -22.44 -10.97 33.85
CA SER A 17 -22.93 -10.17 32.74
C SER A 17 -22.06 -8.92 32.58
N GLY A 18 -21.30 -8.87 31.49
CA GLY A 18 -20.56 -7.69 31.04
C GLY A 18 -20.50 -7.68 29.52
N SER A 19 -21.05 -6.65 28.89
CA SER A 19 -21.18 -6.50 27.44
C SER A 19 -19.84 -6.24 26.74
N LEU A 20 -19.43 -7.21 25.89
CA LEU A 20 -18.53 -7.26 24.71
C LEU A 20 -17.10 -6.62 24.73
N PRO A 21 -16.12 -7.25 24.05
CA PRO A 21 -16.04 -7.21 22.58
C PRO A 21 -16.07 -8.58 21.89
N GLU A 22 -17.01 -8.76 20.95
CA GLU A 22 -16.91 -9.71 19.85
C GLU A 22 -15.76 -9.29 18.93
N TRP A 23 -14.64 -10.01 18.91
CA TRP A 23 -13.76 -10.15 17.73
C TRP A 23 -12.84 -11.37 17.91
N ARG A 24 -13.11 -12.49 17.23
CA ARG A 24 -12.09 -13.50 16.87
C ARG A 24 -12.52 -14.36 15.67
N SER A 25 -11.81 -14.20 14.55
CA SER A 25 -11.23 -15.33 13.82
C SER A 25 -9.98 -14.83 13.09
N TYR A 26 -8.80 -15.20 13.60
CA TYR A 26 -7.58 -15.17 12.78
C TYR A 26 -7.41 -16.60 12.26
N GLU A 27 -8.28 -16.98 11.34
CA GLU A 27 -7.99 -18.11 10.47
C GLU A 27 -7.12 -17.56 9.34
N PHE A 28 -5.97 -18.20 9.11
CA PHE A 28 -5.16 -17.93 7.93
C PHE A 28 -5.93 -18.51 6.74
N ASP A 29 -6.93 -17.78 6.25
CA ASP A 29 -7.89 -18.24 5.22
C ASP A 29 -7.33 -18.13 3.80
N GLY A 30 -6.02 -18.00 3.64
CA GLY A 30 -5.36 -17.88 2.33
C GLY A 30 -5.38 -16.46 1.74
N ASP A 31 -6.03 -15.49 2.39
CA ASP A 31 -6.18 -14.10 1.91
C ASP A 31 -5.27 -13.10 2.65
N PHE A 32 -4.06 -13.52 3.07
CA PHE A 32 -3.09 -12.60 3.68
C PHE A 32 -2.32 -11.83 2.60
N LEU A 33 -2.77 -10.62 2.28
CA LEU A 33 -2.05 -9.73 1.35
C LEU A 33 -0.93 -8.96 2.07
N VAL A 34 0.28 -8.94 1.49
CA VAL A 34 1.40 -8.06 1.85
C VAL A 34 1.68 -7.15 0.67
N ASP A 35 1.42 -5.85 0.82
CA ASP A 35 1.54 -4.88 -0.28
C ASP A 35 0.79 -5.31 -1.56
N ASP A 36 -0.43 -5.86 -1.37
CA ASP A 36 -1.29 -6.45 -2.40
C ASP A 36 -0.77 -7.75 -3.05
N TRP A 37 0.39 -8.27 -2.63
CA TRP A 37 0.82 -9.62 -2.98
C TRP A 37 0.20 -10.64 -2.03
N PRO A 38 -0.46 -11.70 -2.53
CA PRO A 38 -0.88 -12.78 -1.66
C PRO A 38 0.35 -13.49 -1.10
N LEU A 39 0.43 -13.58 0.23
CA LEU A 39 1.37 -14.43 0.94
C LEU A 39 0.72 -15.80 1.09
N LEU A 40 1.27 -16.77 0.37
CA LEU A 40 0.75 -18.13 0.29
C LEU A 40 1.41 -19.01 1.36
N LEU A 41 0.63 -19.59 2.27
CA LEU A 41 1.06 -20.70 3.13
C LEU A 41 0.10 -21.88 2.88
N PRO A 42 0.53 -23.14 3.11
CA PRO A 42 -0.33 -24.30 2.93
C PRO A 42 -1.62 -24.18 3.74
N GLN A 43 -2.76 -24.30 3.08
CA GLN A 43 -4.06 -24.44 3.75
C GLN A 43 -4.10 -25.78 4.50
N ARG A 44 -4.78 -25.81 5.66
CA ARG A 44 -5.02 -27.05 6.40
C ARG A 44 -5.53 -28.14 5.46
N PRO A 45 -5.03 -29.39 5.52
CA PRO A 45 -5.74 -30.51 4.91
C PRO A 45 -7.01 -30.77 5.75
N ILE A 46 -8.14 -30.14 5.40
CA ILE A 46 -9.45 -30.37 6.05
C ILE A 46 -10.06 -31.74 5.62
N ALA A 47 -9.44 -32.46 4.67
CA ALA A 47 -10.03 -33.64 4.05
C ALA A 47 -9.76 -34.99 4.77
N MET A 48 -8.98 -35.04 5.85
CA MET A 48 -8.80 -36.29 6.62
C MET A 48 -9.45 -36.11 8.00
N GLY A 49 -10.46 -36.93 8.28
CA GLY A 49 -11.34 -36.83 9.45
C GLY A 49 -10.60 -36.61 10.77
N ARG A 50 -11.28 -35.91 11.70
CA ARG A 50 -10.78 -35.45 13.02
C ARG A 50 -9.67 -36.34 13.60
N PRO A 51 -8.39 -35.90 13.60
CA PRO A 51 -7.41 -36.45 14.52
C PRO A 51 -7.78 -35.97 15.92
N VAL A 52 -7.85 -36.91 16.87
CA VAL A 52 -7.99 -36.59 18.30
C VAL A 52 -6.70 -35.90 18.73
N VAL A 53 -6.72 -34.58 18.85
CA VAL A 53 -5.55 -33.79 19.28
C VAL A 53 -5.40 -33.91 20.79
N ARG A 54 -4.37 -34.64 21.23
CA ARG A 54 -3.60 -34.30 22.44
C ARG A 54 -2.28 -33.73 21.94
N ASN A 55 -1.96 -32.49 22.34
CA ASN A 55 -0.72 -31.74 22.09
C ASN A 55 0.28 -32.29 21.06
N ALA A 56 0.54 -31.50 20.01
CA ALA A 56 1.48 -31.73 18.91
C ALA A 56 1.06 -32.82 17.91
N GLY A 57 0.81 -32.43 16.66
CA GLY A 57 0.51 -33.37 15.57
C GLY A 57 1.15 -32.93 14.25
N TYR A 58 2.11 -33.71 13.78
CA TYR A 58 2.66 -33.68 12.43
C TYR A 58 1.73 -34.45 11.48
N VAL A 59 1.55 -34.00 10.24
CA VAL A 59 0.79 -34.74 9.23
C VAL A 59 1.77 -35.38 8.26
N ALA A 60 1.88 -36.71 8.30
CA ALA A 60 2.51 -37.45 7.21
C ALA A 60 1.47 -37.63 6.10
N LEU A 61 1.75 -37.11 4.90
CA LEU A 61 0.98 -37.43 3.71
C LEU A 61 1.39 -38.85 3.28
N GLU A 62 0.44 -39.80 3.28
CA GLU A 62 0.72 -41.14 2.74
C GLU A 62 1.05 -41.03 1.26
N GLY A 63 2.27 -41.43 0.87
CA GLY A 63 2.63 -41.67 -0.53
C GLY A 63 3.99 -41.16 -0.97
N GLU A 64 4.53 -40.09 -0.40
CA GLU A 64 5.86 -39.55 -0.73
C GLU A 64 6.50 -38.91 0.51
N CYS A 65 7.77 -39.20 0.75
CA CYS A 65 8.55 -38.68 1.88
C CYS A 65 8.75 -37.16 1.78
N SER A 66 7.78 -36.37 2.27
CA SER A 66 8.01 -34.97 2.64
C SER A 66 6.99 -34.58 3.71
N ALA A 67 7.30 -34.84 4.98
CA ALA A 67 6.53 -34.29 6.08
C ALA A 67 6.70 -32.76 6.03
N ILE A 68 5.64 -32.03 5.70
CA ILE A 68 5.58 -30.56 5.77
C ILE A 68 4.75 -30.22 7.01
N ASP A 69 5.25 -29.32 7.84
CA ASP A 69 4.49 -28.72 8.94
C ASP A 69 3.42 -27.76 8.41
N CYS A 70 2.16 -28.18 8.52
CA CYS A 70 0.99 -27.40 8.09
C CYS A 70 0.29 -26.69 9.27
N ARG A 71 0.96 -26.51 10.41
CA ARG A 71 0.39 -25.74 11.53
C ARG A 71 0.19 -24.27 11.11
N PRO A 72 -0.91 -23.63 11.56
CA PRO A 72 -1.13 -22.21 11.26
C PRO A 72 -0.01 -21.37 11.90
N PRO A 73 0.33 -20.22 11.28
CA PRO A 73 1.29 -19.30 11.88
C PRO A 73 0.79 -18.82 13.25
N TRP A 74 1.72 -18.62 14.18
CA TRP A 74 1.42 -18.04 15.48
C TRP A 74 0.98 -16.57 15.33
N VAL A 75 0.15 -16.10 16.25
CA VAL A 75 -0.38 -14.72 16.23
C VAL A 75 0.74 -13.67 16.22
N CYS A 76 1.87 -13.93 16.88
CA CYS A 76 3.02 -13.03 16.85
C CYS A 76 3.60 -12.90 15.45
N GLY A 77 3.65 -13.97 14.66
CA GLY A 77 4.14 -13.94 13.28
C GLY A 77 3.26 -13.08 12.37
N ILE A 78 1.94 -13.20 12.52
CA ILE A 78 0.97 -12.37 11.78
C ILE A 78 1.11 -10.89 12.16
N VAL A 79 1.17 -10.60 13.46
CA VAL A 79 1.33 -9.22 13.98
C VAL A 79 2.67 -8.63 13.54
N LEU A 80 3.75 -9.41 13.61
CA LEU A 80 5.07 -9.01 13.13
C LEU A 80 5.02 -8.66 11.63
N ALA A 81 4.44 -9.53 10.80
CA ALA A 81 4.31 -9.28 9.37
C ALA A 81 3.54 -7.97 9.08
N ARG A 82 2.44 -7.71 9.78
CA ARG A 82 1.66 -6.46 9.63
C ARG A 82 2.41 -5.23 10.12
N TYR A 83 3.16 -5.36 11.21
CA TYR A 83 4.02 -4.30 11.71
C TYR A 83 5.13 -3.96 10.71
N LEU A 84 5.79 -4.97 10.15
CA LEU A 84 6.85 -4.80 9.18
C LEU A 84 6.34 -4.10 7.91
N GLU A 85 5.17 -4.52 7.40
CA GLU A 85 4.50 -3.94 6.23
C GLU A 85 4.09 -2.49 6.44
N ARG A 86 3.44 -2.17 7.58
CA ARG A 86 2.73 -0.89 7.73
C ARG A 86 3.50 0.17 8.49
N CYS A 87 4.44 -0.23 9.33
CA CYS A 87 5.04 0.65 10.31
C CYS A 87 6.57 0.70 10.22
N TYR A 88 7.21 -0.32 9.65
CA TYR A 88 8.67 -0.44 9.69
C TYR A 88 9.34 -0.18 8.33
N ILE A 89 9.04 -0.99 7.32
CA ILE A 89 9.64 -0.84 6.00
C ILE A 89 9.00 0.36 5.30
N ASP A 90 9.76 1.44 5.08
CA ASP A 90 9.31 2.50 4.20
C ASP A 90 9.51 2.06 2.77
N ALA A 91 8.41 1.65 2.16
CA ALA A 91 8.43 1.30 0.75
C ALA A 91 8.77 2.49 -0.19
N ALA A 92 8.87 3.73 0.33
CA ALA A 92 9.40 4.89 -0.39
C ALA A 92 10.94 4.99 -0.44
N ALA A 93 11.64 4.34 0.48
CA ALA A 93 13.10 4.30 0.53
C ALA A 93 13.69 3.53 -0.66
N TRP A 94 13.13 2.34 -0.92
CA TRP A 94 13.55 1.50 -2.03
C TRP A 94 13.37 2.20 -3.39
N ALA A 95 12.32 3.02 -3.53
CA ALA A 95 12.02 3.80 -4.73
C ALA A 95 12.96 5.00 -4.93
N SER A 96 13.62 5.49 -3.87
CA SER A 96 14.49 6.67 -3.89
C SER A 96 15.98 6.36 -4.01
N GLY A 97 16.38 5.07 -4.04
CA GLY A 97 17.77 4.70 -4.25
C GLY A 97 18.35 3.79 -3.17
N CYS A 98 17.67 3.63 -2.04
CA CYS A 98 18.13 2.86 -0.88
C CYS A 98 18.44 1.39 -1.20
N GLU A 99 19.40 0.82 -0.47
CA GLU A 99 19.79 -0.58 -0.58
C GLU A 99 18.75 -1.50 0.08
N ARG A 100 18.62 -2.74 -0.41
CA ARG A 100 17.81 -3.76 0.27
C ARG A 100 18.42 -4.07 1.63
N LEU A 101 17.56 -4.27 2.62
CA LEU A 101 17.96 -4.88 3.87
C LEU A 101 18.29 -6.36 3.61
N CYS A 102 19.41 -6.80 4.17
CA CYS A 102 19.69 -8.22 4.39
C CYS A 102 19.07 -8.62 5.73
N CYS A 103 17.99 -9.40 5.69
CA CYS A 103 17.22 -9.77 6.87
C CYS A 103 17.47 -11.24 7.26
N LEU A 104 17.43 -11.52 8.56
CA LEU A 104 17.39 -12.87 9.10
C LEU A 104 16.15 -13.03 9.99
N GLU A 105 15.37 -14.09 9.79
CA GLU A 105 14.33 -14.50 10.74
C GLU A 105 14.82 -15.70 11.56
N LEU A 106 14.95 -15.52 12.88
CA LEU A 106 15.30 -16.60 13.82
C LEU A 106 14.02 -17.30 14.30
N GLY A 107 13.97 -18.63 14.16
CA GLY A 107 12.81 -19.42 14.56
C GLY A 107 11.60 -19.16 13.67
N SER A 108 11.82 -19.19 12.35
CA SER A 108 10.85 -18.76 11.36
C SER A 108 9.56 -19.60 11.34
N GLY A 109 9.63 -20.88 11.72
CA GLY A 109 8.52 -21.83 11.63
C GLY A 109 7.93 -21.90 10.21
N THR A 110 6.82 -21.18 10.00
CA THR A 110 6.18 -21.05 8.68
C THR A 110 6.86 -20.02 7.77
N GLY A 111 7.64 -19.10 8.33
CA GLY A 111 8.31 -18.01 7.61
C GLY A 111 7.44 -16.79 7.34
N VAL A 112 6.26 -16.65 7.98
CA VAL A 112 5.32 -15.55 7.68
C VAL A 112 5.93 -14.15 7.83
N GLY A 113 6.80 -13.93 8.83
CA GLY A 113 7.46 -12.65 9.07
C GLY A 113 8.50 -12.34 8.00
N GLY A 114 9.39 -13.29 7.71
CA GLY A 114 10.42 -13.13 6.71
C GLY A 114 9.89 -13.13 5.27
N LEU A 115 8.88 -13.94 4.95
CA LEU A 115 8.22 -13.90 3.64
C LEU A 115 7.50 -12.56 3.41
N CYS A 116 6.95 -11.93 4.47
CA CYS A 116 6.47 -10.56 4.39
C CYS A 116 7.59 -9.60 3.97
N LEU A 117 8.77 -9.65 4.61
CA LEU A 117 9.93 -8.84 4.23
C LEU A 117 10.37 -9.09 2.77
N ALA A 118 10.34 -10.33 2.32
CA ALA A 118 10.67 -10.68 0.94
C ALA A 118 9.63 -10.10 -0.06
N LEU A 119 8.34 -10.12 0.29
CA LEU A 119 7.27 -9.47 -0.48
C LEU A 119 7.33 -7.94 -0.42
N LEU A 120 8.04 -7.37 0.56
CA LEU A 120 8.39 -5.95 0.64
C LEU A 120 9.72 -5.62 -0.06
N GLY A 121 10.27 -6.55 -0.84
CA GLY A 121 11.45 -6.32 -1.69
C GLY A 121 12.81 -6.52 -1.02
N GLN A 122 12.86 -7.08 0.19
CA GLN A 122 14.09 -7.29 0.96
C GLN A 122 14.79 -8.62 0.61
N ASP A 123 16.04 -8.79 1.05
CA ASP A 123 16.79 -10.05 0.91
C ASP A 123 16.74 -10.82 2.23
N VAL A 124 16.08 -11.96 2.25
CA VAL A 124 15.69 -12.63 3.51
C VAL A 124 16.27 -14.02 3.61
N VAL A 125 16.86 -14.32 4.76
CA VAL A 125 17.17 -15.67 5.22
C VAL A 125 16.14 -16.07 6.27
N LEU A 126 15.33 -17.08 5.97
CA LEU A 126 14.51 -17.78 6.95
C LEU A 126 15.40 -18.80 7.67
N SER A 127 15.30 -18.90 8.99
CA SER A 127 16.08 -19.89 9.73
C SER A 127 15.29 -20.56 10.85
N ASP A 128 15.54 -21.84 11.01
CA ASP A 128 15.00 -22.67 12.08
C ASP A 128 15.91 -23.91 12.27
N HIS A 129 15.51 -24.82 13.16
CA HIS A 129 16.19 -26.09 13.40
C HIS A 129 15.35 -27.27 12.92
N GLY A 130 16.02 -28.30 12.40
CA GLY A 130 15.39 -29.58 12.02
C GLY A 130 14.94 -29.67 10.56
N ALA A 131 14.98 -30.89 10.03
CA ALA A 131 14.69 -31.17 8.62
C ALA A 131 13.23 -30.87 8.22
N LEU A 132 12.30 -31.00 9.17
CA LEU A 132 10.90 -30.68 8.95
C LEU A 132 10.70 -29.18 8.69
N GLN A 133 11.26 -28.33 9.56
CA GLN A 133 11.18 -26.88 9.41
C GLN A 133 11.86 -26.43 8.12
N ALA A 134 12.99 -27.05 7.75
CA ALA A 134 13.62 -26.82 6.45
C ALA A 134 12.67 -27.09 5.28
N THR A 135 12.06 -28.28 5.26
CA THR A 135 11.12 -28.69 4.21
C THR A 135 9.91 -27.75 4.14
N THR A 136 9.37 -27.34 5.29
CA THR A 136 8.25 -26.38 5.36
C THR A 136 8.62 -25.01 4.83
N ALA A 137 9.74 -24.44 5.28
CA ALA A 137 10.18 -23.13 4.86
C ALA A 137 10.49 -23.10 3.36
N GLU A 138 11.16 -24.13 2.84
CA GLU A 138 11.44 -24.27 1.40
C GLU A 138 10.15 -24.35 0.57
N ALA A 139 9.16 -25.14 1.01
CA ALA A 139 7.86 -25.21 0.35
C ALA A 139 7.13 -23.86 0.33
N ASN A 140 7.18 -23.11 1.45
CA ASN A 140 6.56 -21.79 1.54
C ASN A 140 7.32 -20.75 0.69
N ILE A 141 8.64 -20.78 0.66
CA ILE A 141 9.45 -19.95 -0.25
C ILE A 141 9.06 -20.24 -1.71
N ALA A 142 8.98 -21.52 -2.10
CA ALA A 142 8.62 -21.92 -3.45
C ALA A 142 7.21 -21.45 -3.84
N ALA A 143 6.24 -21.55 -2.92
CA ALA A 143 4.88 -21.06 -3.14
C ALA A 143 4.82 -19.55 -3.40
N ASN A 144 5.70 -18.77 -2.76
CA ASN A 144 5.74 -17.31 -2.88
C ASN A 144 6.75 -16.78 -3.92
N ALA A 145 7.55 -17.64 -4.54
CA ALA A 145 8.71 -17.26 -5.35
C ALA A 145 8.36 -16.27 -6.47
N ARG A 146 7.21 -16.45 -7.14
CA ARG A 146 6.76 -15.57 -8.22
C ARG A 146 6.41 -14.16 -7.72
N GLN A 147 5.71 -14.04 -6.60
CA GLN A 147 5.36 -12.72 -6.06
C GLN A 147 6.58 -12.04 -5.45
N VAL A 148 7.42 -12.78 -4.72
CA VAL A 148 8.69 -12.29 -4.16
C VAL A 148 9.59 -11.72 -5.26
N ALA A 149 9.76 -12.46 -6.36
CA ALA A 149 10.56 -11.99 -7.50
C ALA A 149 9.98 -10.70 -8.12
N ARG A 150 8.64 -10.60 -8.23
CA ARG A 150 7.96 -9.40 -8.74
C ARG A 150 8.05 -8.20 -7.81
N ALA A 151 8.03 -8.43 -6.50
CA ALA A 151 8.32 -7.42 -5.49
C ALA A 151 9.80 -7.00 -5.48
N GLY A 152 10.66 -7.74 -6.18
CA GLY A 152 12.10 -7.53 -6.21
C GLY A 152 12.82 -8.09 -4.99
N GLY A 153 12.16 -8.87 -4.13
CA GLY A 153 12.79 -9.48 -2.97
C GLY A 153 13.51 -10.79 -3.29
N ARG A 154 14.12 -11.36 -2.26
CA ARG A 154 14.71 -12.71 -2.26
C ARG A 154 14.40 -13.38 -0.94
N ALA A 155 14.17 -14.69 -0.99
CA ALA A 155 14.01 -15.52 0.19
C ALA A 155 14.77 -16.82 -0.01
N ARG A 156 15.51 -17.24 1.01
CA ARG A 156 16.13 -18.58 1.10
C ARG A 156 16.01 -19.10 2.53
N TYR A 157 16.19 -20.40 2.69
CA TYR A 157 16.24 -21.04 4.00
C TYR A 157 17.68 -21.42 4.36
N GLU A 158 18.05 -21.29 5.64
CA GLU A 158 19.29 -21.78 6.20
C GLU A 158 19.02 -22.40 7.58
N THR A 159 19.65 -23.54 7.89
CA THR A 159 19.48 -24.15 9.22
C THR A 159 20.32 -23.39 10.25
N VAL A 160 19.68 -22.87 11.29
CA VAL A 160 20.36 -22.22 12.43
C VAL A 160 19.82 -22.85 13.71
N ASN A 161 20.61 -23.75 14.30
CA ASN A 161 20.31 -24.33 15.59
C ASN A 161 20.90 -23.44 16.70
N TRP A 162 20.05 -22.87 17.55
CA TRP A 162 20.50 -21.97 18.62
C TRP A 162 21.43 -22.63 19.63
N SER A 163 21.36 -23.96 19.78
CA SER A 163 22.24 -24.73 20.66
C SER A 163 23.53 -25.20 19.99
N ASP A 164 23.64 -25.04 18.68
CA ASP A 164 24.80 -25.46 17.87
C ASP A 164 24.94 -24.50 16.67
N LEU A 165 25.41 -23.29 16.99
CA LEU A 165 25.45 -22.19 16.05
C LEU A 165 26.54 -22.42 15.00
N PRO A 166 26.24 -22.25 13.70
CA PRO A 166 27.23 -22.41 12.65
C PRO A 166 28.27 -21.28 12.68
N ALA A 167 29.37 -21.43 11.94
CA ALA A 167 30.35 -20.37 11.81
C ALA A 167 29.74 -19.10 11.17
N ARG A 168 29.81 -17.96 11.85
CA ARG A 168 29.11 -16.73 11.45
C ARG A 168 29.60 -16.16 10.13
N ASP A 169 30.87 -16.35 9.80
CA ASP A 169 31.54 -15.90 8.56
C ASP A 169 30.99 -16.55 7.29
N LEU A 170 30.33 -17.71 7.40
CA LEU A 170 29.60 -18.35 6.31
C LEU A 170 28.35 -17.55 5.87
N TYR A 171 27.91 -16.61 6.71
CA TYR A 171 26.75 -15.78 6.48
C TYR A 171 27.17 -14.35 6.14
N GLY A 172 26.42 -13.69 5.27
CA GLY A 172 26.68 -12.31 4.85
C GLY A 172 26.37 -11.28 5.95
N ARG A 173 26.16 -10.03 5.52
CA ARG A 173 25.63 -8.98 6.41
C ARG A 173 24.18 -9.28 6.79
N PHE A 174 23.76 -8.88 7.99
CA PHE A 174 22.35 -8.82 8.36
C PHE A 174 22.06 -7.43 8.89
N ASP A 175 21.24 -6.64 8.20
CA ASP A 175 20.86 -5.29 8.63
C ASP A 175 19.74 -5.35 9.68
N LEU A 176 18.84 -6.32 9.55
CA LEU A 176 17.69 -6.54 10.42
C LEU A 176 17.59 -8.03 10.80
N VAL A 177 17.43 -8.29 12.09
CA VAL A 177 17.06 -9.63 12.60
C VAL A 177 15.65 -9.55 13.16
N VAL A 178 14.80 -10.52 12.83
CA VAL A 178 13.44 -10.60 13.34
C VAL A 178 13.17 -11.95 13.99
N GLY A 179 12.21 -12.00 14.91
CA GLY A 179 11.74 -13.24 15.52
C GLY A 179 10.32 -13.08 16.03
N SER A 180 9.51 -14.13 15.90
CA SER A 180 8.12 -14.12 16.36
C SER A 180 7.84 -15.27 17.31
N ASP A 181 7.34 -14.92 18.50
CA ASP A 181 7.03 -15.87 19.58
C ASP A 181 8.19 -16.79 19.99
N VAL A 182 9.43 -16.32 19.89
CA VAL A 182 10.67 -17.08 20.18
C VAL A 182 10.96 -17.20 21.68
N ILE A 183 10.33 -16.36 22.51
CA ILE A 183 10.40 -16.40 23.98
C ILE A 183 9.13 -17.08 24.50
N TRP A 184 9.12 -18.41 24.46
CA TRP A 184 7.99 -19.24 24.88
C TRP A 184 8.38 -20.40 25.81
N CYS A 185 9.68 -20.68 25.93
CA CYS A 185 10.25 -21.76 26.74
C CYS A 185 11.49 -21.24 27.45
N GLU A 186 11.52 -21.31 28.78
CA GLU A 186 12.63 -20.83 29.61
C GLU A 186 13.98 -21.43 29.19
N ALA A 187 14.01 -22.73 28.87
CA ALA A 187 15.23 -23.44 28.46
C ALA A 187 15.83 -22.94 27.14
N LEU A 188 15.04 -22.26 26.30
CA LEU A 188 15.49 -21.70 25.02
C LEU A 188 15.95 -20.25 25.13
N ILE A 189 15.74 -19.58 26.27
CA ILE A 189 16.11 -18.17 26.43
C ILE A 189 17.61 -17.97 26.20
N GLU A 190 18.44 -18.73 26.91
CA GLU A 190 19.89 -18.59 26.82
C GLU A 190 20.42 -18.97 25.41
N PRO A 191 20.05 -20.12 24.81
CA PRO A 191 20.39 -20.41 23.41
C PRO A 191 19.96 -19.30 22.43
N PHE A 192 18.75 -18.74 22.60
CA PHE A 192 18.25 -17.70 21.71
C PHE A 192 19.04 -16.38 21.85
N VAL A 193 19.37 -15.98 23.08
CA VAL A 193 20.22 -14.80 23.32
C VAL A 193 21.64 -15.00 22.76
N GLN A 194 22.18 -16.23 22.84
CA GLN A 194 23.44 -16.58 22.16
C GLN A 194 23.31 -16.51 20.63
N ALA A 195 22.17 -16.94 20.06
CA ALA A 195 21.90 -16.78 18.63
C ALA A 195 21.86 -15.31 18.22
N MET A 196 21.23 -14.42 19.02
CA MET A 196 21.29 -12.98 18.79
C MET A 196 22.73 -12.46 18.81
N ALA A 197 23.53 -12.79 19.83
CA ALA A 197 24.92 -12.40 19.89
C ALA A 197 25.75 -12.92 18.70
N TRP A 198 25.49 -14.16 18.26
CA TRP A 198 26.07 -14.72 17.05
C TRP A 198 25.73 -13.88 15.82
N THR A 199 24.48 -13.45 15.63
CA THR A 199 24.13 -12.56 14.52
C THR A 199 24.97 -11.29 14.52
N ALA A 200 25.11 -10.66 15.70
CA ALA A 200 25.80 -9.40 15.91
C ALA A 200 27.33 -9.51 15.86
N SER A 201 27.87 -10.73 15.97
CA SER A 201 29.31 -10.98 15.81
C SER A 201 29.80 -10.86 14.36
N GLY A 202 28.89 -10.90 13.39
CA GLY A 202 29.18 -10.66 11.97
C GLY A 202 28.97 -9.20 11.53
N ALA A 203 29.12 -8.94 10.24
CA ALA A 203 28.90 -7.60 9.70
C ALA A 203 27.42 -7.17 9.76
N GLY A 204 27.18 -5.93 10.15
CA GLY A 204 25.98 -5.18 9.74
C GLY A 204 24.73 -5.27 10.61
N VAL A 205 24.70 -5.98 11.75
CA VAL A 205 23.47 -6.03 12.60
C VAL A 205 23.11 -4.65 13.11
N GLY A 206 22.13 -4.04 12.45
CA GLY A 206 21.61 -2.72 12.77
C GLY A 206 20.55 -2.78 13.85
N GLU A 207 19.64 -3.75 13.79
CA GLU A 207 18.49 -3.85 14.70
C GLU A 207 17.96 -5.29 14.82
N VAL A 208 17.41 -5.62 16.00
CA VAL A 208 16.65 -6.87 16.24
C VAL A 208 15.21 -6.51 16.64
N ILE A 209 14.20 -7.11 15.99
CA ILE A 209 12.78 -6.88 16.31
C ILE A 209 12.10 -8.19 16.67
N LEU A 210 11.56 -8.26 17.89
CA LEU A 210 10.90 -9.44 18.42
C LEU A 210 9.42 -9.18 18.67
N ALA A 211 8.55 -9.98 18.07
CA ALA A 211 7.13 -10.00 18.43
C ALA A 211 6.87 -11.02 19.54
N HIS A 212 6.46 -10.56 20.71
CA HIS A 212 6.20 -11.42 21.86
C HIS A 212 4.74 -11.29 22.32
N LYS A 213 4.11 -12.42 22.64
CA LYS A 213 2.78 -12.44 23.25
C LYS A 213 2.91 -12.57 24.76
N HIS A 214 2.43 -11.58 25.50
CA HIS A 214 2.35 -11.62 26.96
C HIS A 214 1.53 -12.85 27.41
N ARG A 215 2.18 -13.78 28.11
CA ARG A 215 1.56 -14.87 28.86
C ARG A 215 1.83 -14.64 30.35
N ASP A 216 0.81 -14.85 31.19
CA ASP A 216 0.89 -14.57 32.62
C ASP A 216 2.01 -15.38 33.32
N GLU A 217 2.34 -16.55 32.75
CA GLU A 217 3.41 -17.45 33.20
C GLU A 217 4.82 -17.07 32.69
N THR A 218 4.93 -16.12 31.74
CA THR A 218 6.22 -15.79 31.05
C THR A 218 6.79 -14.42 31.44
N ALA A 219 6.21 -13.73 32.42
CA ALA A 219 6.72 -12.41 32.84
C ALA A 219 8.16 -12.51 33.39
N SER A 220 8.49 -13.60 34.09
CA SER A 220 9.86 -13.91 34.53
C SER A 220 10.80 -14.21 33.37
N ASP A 221 10.29 -14.84 32.31
CA ASP A 221 11.07 -15.27 31.15
C ASP A 221 11.50 -14.08 30.31
N VAL A 222 10.62 -13.10 30.11
CA VAL A 222 10.96 -11.85 29.41
C VAL A 222 12.00 -11.07 30.20
N ALA A 223 11.83 -10.92 31.52
CA ALA A 223 12.81 -10.24 32.36
C ALA A 223 14.18 -10.94 32.34
N ARG A 224 14.19 -12.28 32.38
CA ARG A 224 15.41 -13.08 32.25
C ARG A 224 16.06 -12.90 30.88
N PHE A 225 15.27 -12.91 29.81
CA PHE A 225 15.73 -12.65 28.45
C PHE A 225 16.38 -11.26 28.33
N GLU A 226 15.71 -10.20 28.78
CA GLU A 226 16.22 -8.83 28.72
C GLU A 226 17.53 -8.67 29.50
N HIS A 227 17.62 -9.31 30.68
CA HIS A 227 18.84 -9.31 31.49
C HIS A 227 20.02 -9.97 30.76
N LEU A 228 19.81 -11.15 30.16
CA LEU A 228 20.86 -11.86 29.42
C LEU A 228 21.24 -11.12 28.13
N ALA A 229 20.26 -10.55 27.42
CA ALA A 229 20.52 -9.76 26.21
C ALA A 229 21.39 -8.54 26.53
N ALA A 230 21.10 -7.83 27.62
CA ALA A 230 21.90 -6.70 28.09
C ALA A 230 23.35 -7.09 28.43
N GLN A 231 23.56 -8.26 29.05
CA GLN A 231 24.91 -8.77 29.35
C GLN A 231 25.74 -9.04 28.09
N LEU A 232 25.09 -9.36 26.97
CA LEU A 232 25.74 -9.55 25.68
C LEU A 232 25.77 -8.28 24.81
N GLY A 233 25.49 -7.12 25.39
CA GLY A 233 25.60 -5.82 24.71
C GLY A 233 24.40 -5.44 23.85
N PHE A 234 23.23 -6.05 24.08
CA PHE A 234 21.98 -5.59 23.48
C PHE A 234 21.26 -4.60 24.40
N ALA A 235 21.16 -3.36 23.97
CA ALA A 235 20.32 -2.35 24.60
C ALA A 235 18.86 -2.53 24.15
N ALA A 236 17.94 -2.58 25.12
CA ALA A 236 16.52 -2.46 24.83
C ALA A 236 16.26 -1.07 24.24
N GLY A 237 15.68 -1.04 23.06
CA GLY A 237 15.28 0.16 22.34
C GLY A 237 13.82 0.49 22.63
N ARG A 238 13.01 0.42 21.57
CA ARG A 238 11.58 0.75 21.62
C ARG A 238 10.73 -0.49 21.89
N GLN A 239 9.70 -0.31 22.71
CA GLN A 239 8.58 -1.24 22.83
C GLN A 239 7.35 -0.67 22.11
N VAL A 240 6.65 -1.48 21.33
CA VAL A 240 5.47 -1.08 20.55
C VAL A 240 4.29 -2.00 20.84
N GLU A 241 3.27 -1.45 21.47
CA GLU A 241 2.00 -2.13 21.65
C GLU A 241 1.31 -2.34 20.30
N SER A 242 1.14 -3.59 19.88
CA SER A 242 0.70 -3.88 18.51
C SER A 242 -0.70 -3.35 18.21
N LEU A 243 -1.61 -3.40 19.19
CA LEU A 243 -2.98 -2.88 19.04
C LEU A 243 -2.99 -1.36 18.79
N GLN A 244 -2.08 -0.63 19.44
CA GLN A 244 -1.96 0.82 19.27
C GLN A 244 -1.35 1.15 17.90
N ALA A 245 -0.36 0.38 17.45
CA ALA A 245 0.31 0.62 16.18
C ALA A 245 -0.53 0.22 14.95
N LEU A 246 -1.29 -0.88 15.06
CA LEU A 246 -1.93 -1.54 13.92
C LEU A 246 -3.47 -1.49 13.94
N GLY A 247 -4.09 -1.00 15.01
CA GLY A 247 -5.54 -1.00 15.16
C GLY A 247 -6.10 -2.42 15.06
N ARG A 248 -7.06 -2.65 14.15
CA ARG A 248 -7.72 -3.95 13.95
C ARG A 248 -6.77 -5.09 13.55
N ASP A 249 -5.60 -4.76 13.01
CA ASP A 249 -4.58 -5.72 12.57
C ASP A 249 -3.54 -6.02 13.67
N GLY A 250 -3.67 -5.39 14.84
CA GLY A 250 -2.86 -5.66 16.03
C GLY A 250 -3.54 -6.63 17.01
N HIS A 251 -2.85 -6.97 18.10
CA HIS A 251 -3.36 -7.88 19.11
C HIS A 251 -3.09 -7.37 20.53
N ALA A 252 -4.12 -7.32 21.38
CA ALA A 252 -4.05 -6.71 22.73
C ALA A 252 -3.00 -7.30 23.68
N ARG A 253 -2.48 -8.49 23.38
CA ARG A 253 -1.41 -9.15 24.16
C ARG A 253 -0.09 -9.28 23.42
N VAL A 254 0.04 -8.78 22.19
CA VAL A 254 1.29 -8.88 21.44
C VAL A 254 2.00 -7.53 21.45
N CYS A 255 3.26 -7.56 21.81
CA CYS A 255 4.14 -6.41 21.82
C CYS A 255 5.35 -6.65 20.91
N LEU A 256 5.84 -5.59 20.27
CA LEU A 256 7.04 -5.61 19.44
C LEU A 256 8.17 -4.95 20.21
N HIS A 257 9.29 -5.66 20.38
CA HIS A 257 10.47 -5.19 21.11
C HIS A 257 11.63 -4.99 20.14
N HIS A 258 12.21 -3.79 20.15
CA HIS A 258 13.36 -3.43 19.33
C HIS A 258 14.62 -3.46 20.21
N PHE A 259 15.69 -4.08 19.73
CA PHE A 259 16.99 -4.13 20.40
C PHE A 259 18.10 -3.67 19.46
N TYR A 260 19.11 -3.03 20.02
CA TYR A 260 20.30 -2.54 19.32
C TYR A 260 21.55 -3.07 20.00
N HIS A 261 22.61 -3.37 19.23
CA HIS A 261 23.85 -3.91 19.80
C HIS A 261 24.95 -2.85 19.90
N ASP A 262 25.57 -2.72 21.08
CA ASP A 262 26.49 -1.63 21.45
C ASP A 262 27.70 -1.48 20.53
N ARG A 263 28.21 -2.58 19.95
CA ARG A 263 29.40 -2.54 19.07
C ARG A 263 29.18 -1.83 17.75
N ASN A 264 27.94 -1.63 17.32
CA ASN A 264 27.67 -1.25 15.94
C ASN A 264 27.36 0.23 15.74
N GLY A 265 27.16 1.03 16.80
CA GLY A 265 27.10 2.51 16.72
C GLY A 265 26.11 3.10 15.72
N TYR A 266 25.21 2.31 15.13
CA TYR A 266 24.22 2.76 14.16
C TYR A 266 23.18 3.57 14.92
N ALA A 267 23.28 4.90 14.85
CA ALA A 267 22.15 5.74 15.21
C ALA A 267 20.97 5.35 14.32
N VAL A 268 19.74 5.33 14.85
CA VAL A 268 18.49 5.12 14.09
C VAL A 268 18.41 6.00 12.81
N GLY A 269 19.17 7.10 12.78
CA GLY A 269 19.42 7.97 11.61
C GLY A 269 20.13 7.33 10.39
N ASP A 270 20.91 6.26 10.56
CA ASP A 270 21.62 5.60 9.45
C ASP A 270 20.76 4.57 8.72
N LEU A 271 19.88 3.85 9.42
CA LEU A 271 18.90 2.93 8.79
C LEU A 271 17.82 3.70 8.04
N THR A 272 17.36 4.83 8.60
CA THR A 272 16.41 5.76 7.97
C THR A 272 16.96 6.39 6.69
N SER A 273 18.25 6.74 6.63
CA SER A 273 18.86 7.37 5.44
C SER A 273 19.34 6.38 4.37
N ARG A 274 19.82 5.19 4.76
CA ARG A 274 20.33 4.16 3.82
C ARG A 274 19.28 3.19 3.31
N HIS A 275 18.27 2.89 4.13
CA HIS A 275 17.30 1.82 3.88
C HIS A 275 15.84 2.29 4.01
N GLY A 276 15.63 3.54 4.46
CA GLY A 276 14.34 4.12 4.85
C GLY A 276 13.48 3.17 5.67
N VAL A 277 13.93 3.02 6.90
CA VAL A 277 13.10 2.56 8.00
C VAL A 277 12.48 3.80 8.65
N HIS A 278 11.21 3.79 9.08
CA HIS A 278 10.60 4.93 9.79
C HIS A 278 10.57 4.74 11.31
N ALA A 279 10.58 5.84 12.06
CA ALA A 279 10.00 5.86 13.40
C ALA A 279 8.46 5.91 13.27
N PRO A 280 7.69 4.94 13.82
CA PRO A 280 6.25 4.87 13.64
C PRO A 280 5.53 6.19 13.97
N ARG A 281 4.83 6.77 13.00
CA ARG A 281 3.82 7.81 13.24
C ARG A 281 2.54 7.12 13.72
N GLY A 282 1.93 7.64 14.78
CA GLY A 282 0.68 7.11 15.34
C GLY A 282 -0.39 6.98 14.24
N CYS A 283 -1.00 5.79 14.15
CA CYS A 283 -2.07 5.52 13.21
C CYS A 283 -3.28 6.40 13.57
N SER A 284 -3.69 7.29 12.66
CA SER A 284 -4.97 7.97 12.79
C SER A 284 -6.09 6.95 12.55
N THR A 285 -7.13 7.00 13.37
CA THR A 285 -8.29 6.10 13.37
C THR A 285 -8.84 5.90 11.94
N ALA A 286 -8.61 4.71 11.36
CA ALA A 286 -8.94 4.41 9.98
C ALA A 286 -10.47 4.33 9.77
N ALA A 287 -11.00 5.28 9.00
CA ALA A 287 -12.26 5.09 8.27
C ALA A 287 -12.10 3.96 7.23
N GLU A 288 -13.20 3.39 6.73
CA GLU A 288 -13.16 2.35 5.70
C GLU A 288 -12.28 2.75 4.49
N PRO A 289 -11.57 1.80 3.84
CA PRO A 289 -10.68 2.12 2.73
C PRO A 289 -11.48 2.65 1.54
N HIS A 290 -11.48 3.98 1.37
CA HIS A 290 -11.95 4.63 0.16
C HIS A 290 -10.95 4.40 -0.98
N TRP A 291 -11.43 3.89 -2.12
CA TRP A 291 -10.61 3.66 -3.32
C TRP A 291 -10.72 4.83 -4.30
N ALA A 292 -9.61 5.16 -4.96
CA ALA A 292 -9.50 6.19 -5.99
C ALA A 292 -8.78 5.70 -7.24
N THR A 293 -9.01 6.40 -8.35
CA THR A 293 -8.31 6.23 -9.62
C THR A 293 -7.14 7.22 -9.66
N PHE A 294 -5.95 6.72 -9.98
CA PHE A 294 -4.73 7.52 -10.15
C PHE A 294 -4.27 7.42 -11.61
N ILE A 295 -4.12 8.57 -12.26
CA ILE A 295 -3.46 8.66 -13.57
C ILE A 295 -2.04 9.12 -13.32
N ILE A 296 -1.05 8.28 -13.57
CA ILE A 296 0.37 8.62 -13.42
C ILE A 296 0.95 8.80 -14.81
N CYS A 297 1.40 10.01 -15.13
CA CYS A 297 1.93 10.34 -16.45
C CYS A 297 3.23 11.13 -16.39
N ASP A 298 4.04 10.97 -17.43
CA ASP A 298 5.23 11.79 -17.64
C ASP A 298 4.88 13.08 -18.40
N THR A 299 5.91 13.81 -18.85
CA THR A 299 5.76 15.05 -19.63
C THR A 299 5.46 14.82 -21.12
N GLU A 300 5.54 13.58 -21.61
CA GLU A 300 5.36 13.22 -23.02
C GLU A 300 4.04 12.47 -23.28
N GLY A 301 3.23 12.31 -22.24
CA GLY A 301 1.93 11.66 -22.32
C GLY A 301 2.00 10.15 -22.23
N GLY A 302 3.17 9.58 -21.92
CA GLY A 302 3.28 8.20 -21.45
C GLY A 302 2.73 8.07 -20.03
N GLY A 303 2.32 6.87 -19.63
CA GLY A 303 1.80 6.68 -18.28
C GLY A 303 0.87 5.48 -18.09
N VAL A 304 0.26 5.44 -16.92
CA VAL A 304 -0.64 4.37 -16.50
C VAL A 304 -1.80 4.90 -15.67
N GLU A 305 -2.89 4.14 -15.70
CA GLU A 305 -4.05 4.36 -14.87
C GLU A 305 -4.24 3.16 -13.94
N ILE A 306 -4.11 3.42 -12.63
CA ILE A 306 -4.26 2.40 -11.59
C ILE A 306 -5.38 2.77 -10.62
N THR A 307 -5.89 1.77 -9.91
CA THR A 307 -6.80 1.98 -8.78
C THR A 307 -6.09 1.61 -7.49
N ASP A 308 -6.16 2.49 -6.50
CA ASP A 308 -5.62 2.24 -5.16
C ASP A 308 -6.42 2.95 -4.07
N ARG A 309 -6.06 2.77 -2.80
CA ARG A 309 -6.65 3.51 -1.68
C ARG A 309 -6.33 5.01 -1.80
N VAL A 310 -7.24 5.86 -1.33
CA VAL A 310 -7.07 7.32 -1.29
C VAL A 310 -5.82 7.73 -0.50
N ASP A 311 -5.48 6.96 0.54
CA ASP A 311 -4.28 7.16 1.36
C ASP A 311 -3.03 6.43 0.84
N ALA A 312 -3.04 5.95 -0.41
CA ALA A 312 -1.86 5.38 -1.05
C ALA A 312 -0.76 6.46 -1.20
N SER A 313 0.43 6.14 -0.70
CA SER A 313 1.62 6.98 -0.90
C SER A 313 2.08 6.95 -2.35
N LEU A 314 2.78 8.01 -2.78
CA LEU A 314 3.35 8.09 -4.13
C LEU A 314 4.20 6.85 -4.49
N CYS A 315 4.92 6.28 -3.52
CA CYS A 315 5.75 5.10 -3.76
C CYS A 315 4.97 3.80 -3.93
N ARG A 316 3.82 3.66 -3.29
CA ARG A 316 2.89 2.56 -3.58
C ARG A 316 2.32 2.67 -4.98
N LEU A 317 1.89 3.88 -5.35
CA LEU A 317 1.41 4.17 -6.70
C LEU A 317 2.48 3.83 -7.74
N TRP A 318 3.73 4.24 -7.51
CA TRP A 318 4.85 3.91 -8.39
C TRP A 318 5.09 2.42 -8.58
N ARG A 319 5.08 1.63 -7.50
CA ARG A 319 5.30 0.18 -7.55
C ARG A 319 4.23 -0.53 -8.38
N LYS A 320 2.98 -0.08 -8.31
CA LYS A 320 1.92 -0.59 -9.18
C LYS A 320 2.09 -0.15 -10.63
N SER A 321 2.55 1.08 -10.83
CA SER A 321 2.67 1.68 -12.16
C SER A 321 3.79 1.09 -13.01
N LEU A 322 4.96 0.82 -12.42
CA LEU A 322 6.13 0.40 -13.20
C LEU A 322 5.97 -0.94 -13.93
N PRO A 323 5.43 -2.01 -13.31
CA PRO A 323 5.19 -3.27 -14.01
C PRO A 323 4.18 -3.13 -15.15
N GLU A 324 3.12 -2.34 -14.96
CA GLU A 324 2.13 -2.06 -16.01
C GLU A 324 2.73 -1.29 -17.19
N LEU A 325 3.80 -0.55 -16.95
CA LEU A 325 4.58 0.18 -17.95
C LEU A 325 5.73 -0.65 -18.56
N GLY A 326 5.83 -1.94 -18.23
CA GLY A 326 6.84 -2.84 -18.77
C GLY A 326 8.24 -2.69 -18.15
N PHE A 327 8.37 -1.99 -17.03
CA PHE A 327 9.64 -1.90 -16.31
C PHE A 327 9.83 -3.13 -15.42
N THR A 328 10.95 -3.84 -15.63
CA THR A 328 11.39 -4.98 -14.80
C THR A 328 12.44 -4.56 -13.75
N GLY A 329 12.71 -3.26 -13.61
CA GLY A 329 13.73 -2.70 -12.72
C GLY A 329 13.59 -1.18 -12.55
N ARG A 330 14.66 -0.50 -12.10
CA ARG A 330 14.64 0.97 -11.93
C ARG A 330 14.41 1.67 -13.28
N PRO A 331 13.51 2.67 -13.35
CA PRO A 331 13.42 3.52 -14.53
C PRO A 331 14.75 4.25 -14.72
N VAL A 332 15.20 4.41 -15.96
CA VAL A 332 16.35 5.25 -16.28
C VAL A 332 15.93 6.71 -16.05
N VAL A 333 16.68 7.45 -15.22
CA VAL A 333 16.48 8.89 -15.04
C VAL A 333 16.95 9.57 -16.32
N CYS A 334 16.10 10.38 -16.95
CA CYS A 334 16.49 11.16 -18.11
C CYS A 334 17.05 12.52 -17.65
N GLY A 335 18.36 12.73 -17.78
CA GLY A 335 19.02 14.01 -17.53
C GLY A 335 19.55 14.23 -16.10
N GLU A 336 19.99 15.46 -15.81
CA GLU A 336 20.46 15.91 -14.48
C GLU A 336 19.32 16.31 -13.51
N GLU A 337 18.06 16.18 -13.93
CA GLU A 337 16.91 16.62 -13.13
C GLU A 337 16.54 15.65 -11.99
N HIS A 338 16.25 16.20 -10.81
CA HIS A 338 15.66 15.44 -9.71
C HIS A 338 14.26 14.95 -10.10
N ARG A 339 13.91 13.73 -9.67
CA ARG A 339 12.55 13.20 -9.86
C ARG A 339 11.57 14.00 -9.02
N GLU A 340 10.66 14.68 -9.69
CA GLU A 340 9.58 15.42 -9.04
C GLU A 340 8.23 14.81 -9.41
N ALA A 341 7.33 14.73 -8.44
CA ALA A 341 5.95 14.33 -8.65
C ALA A 341 5.00 15.42 -8.15
N THR A 342 3.98 15.69 -8.94
CA THR A 342 2.98 16.72 -8.64
C THR A 342 1.59 16.13 -8.84
N ALA A 343 0.75 16.18 -7.80
CA ALA A 343 -0.68 15.93 -7.96
C ALA A 343 -1.33 17.13 -8.65
N ALA A 344 -2.22 16.86 -9.60
CA ALA A 344 -3.02 17.83 -10.31
C ALA A 344 -4.51 17.44 -10.19
N HIS A 345 -5.32 18.39 -9.69
CA HIS A 345 -6.74 18.18 -9.55
C HIS A 345 -7.41 18.18 -10.94
N PRO A 346 -8.16 17.13 -11.33
CA PRO A 346 -8.65 16.98 -12.72
C PRO A 346 -9.52 18.11 -13.23
N LEU A 347 -10.39 18.68 -12.39
CA LEU A 347 -11.27 19.79 -12.79
C LEU A 347 -10.59 21.16 -12.78
N THR A 348 -9.96 21.53 -11.66
CA THR A 348 -9.44 22.89 -11.43
C THR A 348 -8.03 23.10 -11.95
N GLY A 349 -7.29 22.02 -12.22
CA GLY A 349 -5.86 22.09 -12.55
C GLY A 349 -4.98 22.52 -11.38
N ALA A 350 -5.52 22.66 -10.17
CA ALA A 350 -4.73 22.98 -8.98
C ALA A 350 -3.64 21.93 -8.79
N GLN A 351 -2.44 22.38 -8.43
CA GLN A 351 -1.26 21.51 -8.28
C GLN A 351 -0.76 21.46 -6.84
N CYS A 352 -0.20 20.33 -6.46
CA CYS A 352 0.49 20.14 -5.18
C CYS A 352 1.70 19.23 -5.40
N GLN A 353 2.88 19.69 -4.97
CA GLN A 353 4.07 18.83 -4.97
C GLN A 353 3.81 17.65 -4.02
N LEU A 354 4.26 16.47 -4.42
CA LEU A 354 4.14 15.25 -3.64
C LEU A 354 5.50 14.82 -3.14
N HIS A 355 5.54 14.43 -1.86
CA HIS A 355 6.67 13.73 -1.29
C HIS A 355 6.45 12.22 -1.36
N ALA A 356 7.53 11.46 -1.48
CA ALA A 356 7.52 10.02 -1.74
C ALA A 356 6.67 9.21 -0.74
N ALA A 357 6.76 9.58 0.54
CA ALA A 357 6.09 8.91 1.66
C ALA A 357 4.69 9.47 1.98
N GLU A 358 4.27 10.56 1.34
CA GLU A 358 3.00 11.22 1.65
C GLU A 358 1.89 10.75 0.71
N PRO A 359 0.67 10.54 1.23
CA PRO A 359 -0.49 10.33 0.38
C PRO A 359 -0.81 11.59 -0.40
N VAL A 360 -1.52 11.44 -1.52
CA VAL A 360 -2.05 12.58 -2.24
C VAL A 360 -3.05 13.32 -1.33
N PRO A 361 -2.94 14.66 -1.15
CA PRO A 361 -3.88 15.38 -0.30
C PRO A 361 -5.32 15.23 -0.80
N GLU A 362 -6.28 14.98 0.10
CA GLU A 362 -7.68 14.69 -0.24
C GLU A 362 -8.31 15.76 -1.15
N ARG A 363 -7.95 17.03 -0.95
CA ARG A 363 -8.36 18.18 -1.77
C ARG A 363 -7.96 18.11 -3.25
N MET A 364 -7.08 17.19 -3.63
CA MET A 364 -6.61 17.01 -4.99
C MET A 364 -7.46 16.02 -5.79
N PHE A 365 -8.30 15.24 -5.11
CA PHE A 365 -9.19 14.29 -5.76
C PHE A 365 -10.48 14.96 -6.23
N TYR A 366 -10.94 14.59 -7.42
CA TYR A 366 -12.27 14.95 -7.89
C TYR A 366 -13.21 13.75 -7.77
N ALA A 367 -14.26 13.90 -6.95
CA ALA A 367 -15.11 12.79 -6.51
C ALA A 367 -15.93 12.10 -7.61
N LYS A 368 -16.16 12.73 -8.77
CA LYS A 368 -16.99 12.19 -9.86
C LYS A 368 -16.44 12.57 -11.23
N VAL A 369 -15.51 11.82 -11.81
CA VAL A 369 -15.03 12.08 -13.18
C VAL A 369 -15.86 11.29 -14.19
N GLY A 370 -16.45 11.95 -15.19
CA GLY A 370 -17.16 11.26 -16.27
C GLY A 370 -18.20 10.25 -15.76
N LEU A 371 -18.09 8.98 -16.18
CA LEU A 371 -18.91 7.84 -15.72
C LEU A 371 -18.42 7.19 -14.40
N GLU A 372 -17.28 7.61 -13.89
CA GLU A 372 -16.59 6.92 -12.80
C GLU A 372 -17.21 7.26 -11.45
N THR A 373 -17.35 6.22 -10.63
CA THR A 373 -17.86 6.32 -9.25
C THR A 373 -16.75 6.59 -8.24
N ARG A 374 -15.49 6.45 -8.65
CA ARG A 374 -14.31 6.63 -7.80
C ARG A 374 -13.77 8.05 -7.92
N PRO A 375 -13.27 8.65 -6.83
CA PRO A 375 -12.48 9.86 -6.90
C PRO A 375 -11.26 9.67 -7.80
N LEU A 376 -10.86 10.72 -8.51
CA LEU A 376 -9.72 10.66 -9.44
C LEU A 376 -8.72 11.78 -9.17
N VAL A 377 -7.44 11.46 -9.33
CA VAL A 377 -6.34 12.45 -9.34
C VAL A 377 -5.35 12.13 -10.46
N ILE A 378 -4.70 13.17 -10.98
CA ILE A 378 -3.61 13.05 -11.95
C ILE A 378 -2.29 13.30 -11.20
N VAL A 379 -1.31 12.41 -11.35
CA VAL A 379 0.03 12.52 -10.79
C VAL A 379 1.01 12.69 -11.96
N ARG A 380 1.57 13.89 -12.09
CA ARG A 380 2.56 14.21 -13.12
C ARG A 380 3.96 13.98 -12.58
N VAL A 381 4.78 13.29 -13.35
CA VAL A 381 6.16 12.94 -13.01
C VAL A 381 7.11 13.65 -13.96
N ARG A 382 8.17 14.27 -13.41
CA ARG A 382 9.31 14.82 -14.15
C ARG A 382 10.58 14.00 -13.90
N GLY A 383 11.53 14.05 -14.84
CA GLY A 383 12.78 13.30 -14.79
C GLY A 383 12.67 11.80 -15.14
N VAL A 384 11.51 11.34 -15.60
CA VAL A 384 11.26 9.97 -16.06
C VAL A 384 10.48 10.03 -17.37
N ARG A 385 10.88 9.21 -18.35
CA ARG A 385 10.13 8.99 -19.59
C ARG A 385 9.61 7.56 -19.61
N PHE A 386 8.31 7.40 -19.82
CA PHE A 386 7.66 6.11 -20.02
C PHE A 386 7.68 5.73 -21.49
N GLY A 387 7.85 4.44 -21.78
CA GLY A 387 7.90 3.94 -23.17
C GLY A 387 6.55 3.99 -23.91
N GLY A 388 5.46 4.38 -23.24
CA GLY A 388 4.12 4.46 -23.81
C GLY A 388 3.03 4.56 -22.75
N ARG A 389 1.79 4.29 -23.18
CA ARG A 389 0.61 4.22 -22.30
C ARG A 389 0.24 2.78 -22.00
N ALA A 390 0.03 2.46 -20.73
CA ALA A 390 -0.58 1.19 -20.34
C ALA A 390 -2.04 1.10 -20.85
N GLU A 391 -2.55 -0.11 -21.02
CA GLU A 391 -3.82 -0.41 -21.71
C GLU A 391 -5.01 0.41 -21.20
N ARG A 392 -5.13 0.58 -19.87
CA ARG A 392 -6.21 1.34 -19.24
C ARG A 392 -6.16 2.82 -19.60
N LEU A 393 -4.98 3.43 -19.50
CA LEU A 393 -4.76 4.84 -19.83
C LEU A 393 -4.91 5.09 -21.34
N ALA A 394 -4.43 4.17 -22.18
CA ALA A 394 -4.63 4.23 -23.63
C ALA A 394 -6.13 4.21 -23.97
N SER A 395 -6.90 3.30 -23.34
CA SER A 395 -8.34 3.20 -23.51
C SER A 395 -9.08 4.46 -23.05
N ARG A 396 -8.64 5.07 -21.95
CA ARG A 396 -9.19 6.35 -21.47
C ARG A 396 -8.95 7.47 -22.48
N THR A 397 -7.72 7.59 -22.96
CA THR A 397 -7.34 8.67 -23.88
C THR A 397 -8.17 8.58 -25.15
N LEU A 398 -8.31 7.38 -25.72
CA LEU A 398 -9.17 7.14 -26.89
C LEU A 398 -10.64 7.55 -26.66
N ARG A 399 -11.19 7.33 -25.46
CA ARG A 399 -12.56 7.78 -25.13
C ARG A 399 -12.65 9.31 -25.04
N VAL A 400 -11.61 9.96 -24.52
CA VAL A 400 -11.53 11.43 -24.47
C VAL A 400 -11.43 12.01 -25.88
N ASP A 401 -10.60 11.42 -26.74
CA ASP A 401 -10.44 11.85 -28.14
C ASP A 401 -11.77 11.80 -28.89
N ARG A 402 -12.48 10.66 -28.83
CA ARG A 402 -13.80 10.51 -29.46
C ARG A 402 -14.84 11.51 -28.95
N LEU A 403 -14.78 11.84 -27.65
CA LEU A 403 -15.64 12.85 -27.05
C LEU A 403 -15.30 14.24 -27.60
N MET A 404 -14.02 14.60 -27.63
CA MET A 404 -13.57 15.89 -28.19
C MET A 404 -13.93 16.02 -29.66
N GLU A 405 -13.74 14.98 -30.48
CA GLU A 405 -14.15 14.93 -31.88
C GLU A 405 -15.65 15.17 -32.05
N SER A 406 -16.49 14.48 -31.27
CA SER A 406 -17.95 14.64 -31.35
C SER A 406 -18.40 16.06 -30.96
N LEU A 407 -17.74 16.66 -29.97
CA LEU A 407 -18.01 18.03 -29.55
C LEU A 407 -17.54 19.03 -30.61
N LEU A 408 -16.34 18.85 -31.17
CA LEU A 408 -15.80 19.68 -32.24
C LEU A 408 -16.68 19.63 -33.50
N GLU A 409 -17.11 18.44 -33.92
CA GLU A 409 -18.02 18.28 -35.05
C GLU A 409 -19.31 19.08 -34.84
N ALA A 410 -19.88 19.03 -33.64
CA ALA A 410 -21.09 19.76 -33.30
C ALA A 410 -20.88 21.28 -33.21
N PHE A 411 -19.79 21.74 -32.58
CA PHE A 411 -19.48 23.16 -32.46
C PHE A 411 -19.07 23.78 -33.79
N GLN A 412 -18.39 23.06 -34.67
CA GLN A 412 -17.94 23.59 -35.96
C GLN A 412 -19.04 23.62 -37.03
N LYS A 413 -20.24 23.08 -36.77
CA LYS A 413 -21.39 23.19 -37.69
C LYS A 413 -21.54 24.66 -38.15
N PRO A 414 -21.58 24.96 -39.47
CA PRO A 414 -21.67 26.34 -39.95
C PRO A 414 -22.88 27.12 -39.41
N SER A 415 -23.98 26.42 -39.14
CA SER A 415 -25.17 26.98 -38.49
C SER A 415 -24.89 27.43 -37.05
N TYR A 416 -24.13 26.64 -36.27
CA TYR A 416 -23.73 26.97 -34.91
C TYR A 416 -22.81 28.20 -34.89
N GLN A 417 -21.75 28.18 -35.72
CA GLN A 417 -20.78 29.27 -35.76
C GLN A 417 -21.40 30.61 -36.21
N ARG A 418 -22.33 30.60 -37.17
CA ARG A 418 -23.10 31.82 -37.53
C ARG A 418 -23.95 32.34 -36.37
N GLN A 419 -24.61 31.46 -35.63
CA GLN A 419 -25.38 31.85 -34.44
C GLN A 419 -24.47 32.41 -33.35
N LEU A 420 -23.32 31.78 -33.13
CA LEU A 420 -22.36 32.21 -32.12
C LEU A 420 -21.78 33.58 -32.46
N ALA A 421 -21.42 33.83 -33.72
CA ALA A 421 -20.94 35.13 -34.19
C ALA A 421 -21.94 36.26 -33.90
N ASN A 422 -23.23 36.00 -34.13
CA ASN A 422 -24.31 36.96 -33.91
C ASN A 422 -24.79 37.06 -32.45
N ALA A 423 -24.41 36.13 -31.58
CA ALA A 423 -24.86 36.12 -30.19
C ALA A 423 -24.21 37.26 -29.38
N THR A 424 -25.03 38.13 -28.80
CA THR A 424 -24.63 39.24 -27.90
C THR A 424 -24.98 38.99 -26.44
N CYS A 425 -25.76 37.94 -26.16
CA CYS A 425 -26.22 37.59 -24.82
C CYS A 425 -25.46 36.36 -24.28
N PRO A 426 -24.81 36.45 -23.11
CA PRO A 426 -24.06 35.32 -22.56
C PRO A 426 -24.94 34.13 -22.16
N LEU A 427 -26.20 34.38 -21.76
CA LEU A 427 -27.16 33.32 -21.46
C LEU A 427 -27.55 32.55 -22.72
N LYS A 428 -27.69 33.26 -23.86
CA LYS A 428 -27.99 32.61 -25.15
C LYS A 428 -26.86 31.70 -25.60
N ILE A 429 -25.60 32.12 -25.45
CA ILE A 429 -24.43 31.28 -25.76
C ILE A 429 -24.40 30.03 -24.86
N ARG A 430 -24.67 30.17 -23.56
CA ARG A 430 -24.74 29.03 -22.64
C ARG A 430 -25.82 28.02 -23.02
N GLU A 431 -27.00 28.48 -23.44
CA GLU A 431 -28.05 27.60 -23.96
C GLU A 431 -27.62 26.91 -25.25
N MET A 432 -26.94 27.60 -26.17
CA MET A 432 -26.40 26.96 -27.39
C MET A 432 -25.39 25.85 -27.06
N ILE A 433 -24.48 26.09 -26.11
CA ILE A 433 -23.53 25.07 -25.63
C ILE A 433 -24.26 23.88 -25.01
N LYS A 434 -25.32 24.15 -24.23
CA LYS A 434 -26.15 23.12 -23.62
C LYS A 434 -26.84 22.23 -24.67
N GLU A 435 -27.36 22.80 -25.77
CA GLU A 435 -27.95 22.02 -26.86
C GLU A 435 -26.93 21.09 -27.52
N VAL A 436 -25.71 21.57 -27.77
CA VAL A 436 -24.61 20.73 -28.28
C VAL A 436 -24.31 19.58 -27.31
N HIS A 437 -24.24 19.88 -26.01
CA HIS A 437 -24.00 18.84 -25.00
C HIS A 437 -25.14 17.82 -24.93
N LEU A 438 -26.40 18.24 -25.06
CA LEU A 438 -27.57 17.35 -25.10
C LEU A 438 -27.54 16.39 -26.30
N GLU A 439 -26.96 16.81 -27.43
CA GLU A 439 -26.79 15.99 -28.64
C GLU A 439 -25.57 15.04 -28.53
N ALA A 440 -24.41 15.56 -28.13
CA ALA A 440 -23.14 14.85 -28.24
C ALA A 440 -22.82 13.94 -27.04
N LEU A 441 -23.08 14.40 -25.81
CA LEU A 441 -22.64 13.72 -24.59
C LEU A 441 -23.26 12.33 -24.35
N PRO A 442 -24.53 12.07 -24.69
CA PRO A 442 -25.13 10.74 -24.48
C PRO A 442 -24.39 9.61 -25.20
N ARG A 443 -23.77 9.87 -26.36
CA ARG A 443 -22.98 8.88 -27.12
C ARG A 443 -21.72 8.42 -26.37
N HIS A 444 -21.29 9.20 -25.39
CA HIS A 444 -20.11 8.96 -24.55
C HIS A 444 -20.48 8.60 -23.11
N GLY A 445 -21.76 8.25 -22.87
CA GLY A 445 -22.29 7.87 -21.56
C GLY A 445 -22.49 9.05 -20.59
N LEU A 446 -22.34 10.29 -21.05
CA LEU A 446 -22.55 11.50 -20.25
C LEU A 446 -23.97 12.04 -20.47
N SER A 447 -24.97 11.25 -20.08
CA SER A 447 -26.37 11.58 -20.34
C SER A 447 -26.91 12.65 -19.41
N ILE A 448 -27.58 13.66 -19.98
CA ILE A 448 -28.33 14.68 -19.22
C ILE A 448 -29.76 14.77 -19.74
N SER A 449 -30.72 14.82 -18.82
CA SER A 449 -32.14 14.99 -19.17
C SER A 449 -32.40 16.40 -19.70
N ARG A 450 -33.29 16.54 -20.68
CA ARG A 450 -33.77 17.87 -21.12
C ARG A 450 -34.47 18.64 -20.00
N ALA A 451 -35.03 17.94 -19.01
CA ALA A 451 -35.65 18.53 -17.82
C ALA A 451 -34.65 18.81 -16.68
N ALA A 452 -33.34 18.62 -16.90
CA ALA A 452 -32.31 18.80 -15.87
C ALA A 452 -32.24 20.27 -15.40
N SER A 453 -32.06 20.47 -14.10
CA SER A 453 -31.91 21.81 -13.52
C SER A 453 -30.59 22.47 -13.99
N ALA A 454 -30.49 23.80 -13.87
CA ALA A 454 -29.23 24.50 -14.18
C ALA A 454 -28.04 23.97 -13.35
N GLY A 455 -28.29 23.51 -12.12
CA GLY A 455 -27.29 22.86 -11.27
C GLY A 455 -26.84 21.50 -11.80
N ASP A 456 -27.77 20.70 -12.35
CA ASP A 456 -27.44 19.41 -12.96
C ASP A 456 -26.61 19.57 -14.23
N VAL A 457 -26.94 20.56 -15.07
CA VAL A 457 -26.17 20.92 -16.26
C VAL A 457 -24.75 21.32 -15.87
N THR A 458 -24.61 22.16 -14.84
CA THR A 458 -23.30 22.60 -14.36
C THR A 458 -22.47 21.42 -13.84
N ARG A 459 -23.07 20.52 -13.05
CA ARG A 459 -22.38 19.31 -12.57
C ARG A 459 -21.96 18.40 -13.71
N MET A 460 -22.81 18.20 -14.72
CA MET A 460 -22.46 17.39 -15.89
C MET A 460 -21.30 18.01 -16.67
N GLN A 461 -21.32 19.33 -16.90
CA GLN A 461 -20.24 20.05 -17.56
C GLN A 461 -18.91 19.91 -16.78
N GLN A 462 -18.94 19.98 -15.46
CA GLN A 462 -17.76 19.74 -14.62
C GLN A 462 -17.25 18.29 -14.74
N ARG A 463 -18.15 17.29 -14.72
CA ARG A 463 -17.79 15.87 -14.92
C ARG A 463 -17.15 15.63 -16.29
N MET A 464 -17.73 16.22 -17.33
CA MET A 464 -17.22 16.20 -18.71
C MET A 464 -15.83 16.85 -18.77
N GLN A 465 -15.67 18.04 -18.21
CA GLN A 465 -14.40 18.76 -18.24
C GLN A 465 -13.30 18.00 -17.48
N ALA A 466 -13.61 17.45 -16.30
CA ALA A 466 -12.67 16.63 -15.56
C ALA A 466 -12.29 15.36 -16.32
N PHE A 467 -13.22 14.77 -17.08
CA PHE A 467 -12.95 13.60 -17.91
C PHE A 467 -12.03 13.94 -19.09
N ILE A 468 -12.30 15.04 -19.81
CA ILE A 468 -11.43 15.56 -20.88
C ILE A 468 -10.03 15.83 -20.32
N ASN A 469 -9.92 16.57 -19.23
CA ASN A 469 -8.63 16.90 -18.61
C ASN A 469 -7.85 15.67 -18.14
N SER A 470 -8.53 14.56 -17.84
CA SER A 470 -7.89 13.30 -17.46
C SER A 470 -7.26 12.56 -18.65
N GLY A 471 -7.65 12.89 -19.89
CA GLY A 471 -7.07 12.34 -21.13
C GLY A 471 -6.14 13.31 -21.88
N ILE A 472 -6.09 14.59 -21.51
CA ILE A 472 -5.12 15.55 -22.07
C ILE A 472 -3.76 15.32 -21.41
N LEU A 473 -2.97 14.46 -22.03
CA LEU A 473 -1.68 14.01 -21.51
C LEU A 473 -0.47 14.51 -22.30
N ASP A 474 -0.67 14.92 -23.55
CA ASP A 474 0.36 15.43 -24.45
C ASP A 474 -0.04 16.81 -25.03
N ALA A 475 0.88 17.42 -25.77
CA ALA A 475 0.70 18.74 -26.35
C ALA A 475 -0.37 18.78 -27.47
N GLU A 476 -0.55 17.67 -28.20
CA GLU A 476 -1.52 17.58 -29.28
C GLU A 476 -2.95 17.59 -28.71
N ALA A 477 -3.23 16.74 -27.73
CA ALA A 477 -4.51 16.71 -27.02
C ALA A 477 -4.83 18.05 -26.35
N LEU A 478 -3.81 18.75 -25.83
CA LEU A 478 -3.97 20.08 -25.23
C LEU A 478 -4.43 21.10 -26.27
N ALA A 479 -3.80 21.14 -27.44
CA ALA A 479 -4.16 22.05 -28.53
C ALA A 479 -5.60 21.80 -29.02
N ILE A 480 -6.01 20.54 -29.13
CA ILE A 480 -7.39 20.16 -29.47
C ILE A 480 -8.38 20.65 -28.40
N GLY A 481 -8.03 20.50 -27.12
CA GLY A 481 -8.85 20.98 -26.00
C GLY A 481 -9.00 22.51 -25.97
N GLU A 482 -7.93 23.25 -26.27
CA GLU A 482 -7.96 24.72 -26.39
C GLU A 482 -8.85 25.15 -27.56
N PHE A 483 -8.66 24.54 -28.73
CA PHE A 483 -9.49 24.81 -29.91
C PHE A 483 -10.97 24.50 -29.66
N LEU A 484 -11.27 23.43 -28.95
CA LEU A 484 -12.64 23.10 -28.52
C LEU A 484 -13.27 24.22 -27.66
N GLN A 485 -12.51 24.79 -26.73
CA GLN A 485 -12.99 25.92 -25.91
C GLN A 485 -13.28 27.17 -26.76
N GLU A 486 -12.45 27.45 -27.76
CA GLU A 486 -12.64 28.56 -28.69
C GLU A 486 -13.91 28.38 -29.52
N CYS A 487 -14.06 27.23 -30.19
CA CYS A 487 -15.22 26.95 -31.03
C CYS A 487 -16.54 26.89 -30.25
N SER A 488 -16.51 26.52 -28.96
CA SER A 488 -17.71 26.48 -28.12
C SER A 488 -18.31 27.86 -27.83
N GLY A 489 -17.55 28.94 -28.00
CA GLY A 489 -17.99 30.28 -27.63
C GLY A 489 -17.96 30.57 -26.12
N MET A 490 -17.41 29.68 -25.29
CA MET A 490 -17.32 29.88 -23.85
C MET A 490 -16.54 31.14 -23.48
N GLN A 491 -15.42 31.40 -24.16
CA GLN A 491 -14.63 32.62 -23.97
C GLN A 491 -15.44 33.88 -24.28
N LYS A 492 -16.22 33.87 -25.38
CA LYS A 492 -17.14 34.96 -25.74
C LYS A 492 -18.20 35.19 -24.67
N ALA A 493 -18.81 34.12 -24.14
CA ALA A 493 -19.79 34.21 -23.07
C ALA A 493 -19.20 34.81 -21.78
N GLN A 494 -17.97 34.43 -21.42
CA GLN A 494 -17.26 35.00 -20.26
C GLN A 494 -16.95 36.49 -20.45
N GLY A 495 -16.50 36.90 -21.64
CA GLY A 495 -16.27 38.30 -21.98
C GLY A 495 -17.53 39.16 -21.86
N LEU A 496 -18.64 38.69 -22.43
CA LEU A 496 -19.94 39.36 -22.35
C LEU A 496 -20.47 39.45 -20.91
N MET A 497 -20.27 38.42 -20.07
CA MET A 497 -20.65 38.47 -18.66
C MET A 497 -19.84 39.49 -17.85
N LYS A 498 -18.55 39.64 -18.14
CA LYS A 498 -17.72 40.67 -17.49
C LYS A 498 -18.23 42.08 -17.82
N LEU A 499 -18.52 42.33 -19.10
CA LEU A 499 -19.13 43.58 -19.58
C LEU A 499 -20.49 43.85 -18.90
N TYR A 500 -21.38 42.85 -18.87
CA TYR A 500 -22.70 42.97 -18.23
C TYR A 500 -22.64 43.28 -16.73
N ARG A 501 -21.68 42.70 -16.00
CA ARG A 501 -21.46 42.99 -14.57
C ARG A 501 -20.87 44.40 -14.35
N ALA A 502 -20.01 44.86 -15.26
CA ALA A 502 -19.43 46.20 -15.19
C ALA A 502 -20.49 47.29 -15.40
N THR A 503 -21.37 47.13 -16.39
CA THR A 503 -22.50 48.07 -16.61
C THR A 503 -23.49 48.09 -15.44
N ARG A 504 -23.77 46.95 -14.79
CA ARG A 504 -24.67 46.90 -13.61
C ARG A 504 -24.10 47.47 -12.31
N ARG A 505 -22.78 47.61 -12.19
CA ARG A 505 -22.12 48.26 -11.02
C ARG A 505 -22.12 49.78 -11.13
N GLY A 506 -22.42 50.36 -12.29
CA GLY A 506 -22.49 51.80 -12.52
C GLY A 506 -23.88 52.42 -12.42
N VAL A 507 -24.94 51.64 -12.14
CA VAL A 507 -26.33 52.13 -12.08
C VAL A 507 -26.78 52.24 -10.62
N PRO A 508 -27.17 53.44 -10.13
CA PRO A 508 -27.69 53.65 -8.78
C PRO A 508 -28.90 52.76 -8.48
N GLU A 509 -29.05 52.37 -7.21
CA GLU A 509 -30.06 51.40 -6.75
C GLU A 509 -31.51 51.85 -6.94
N ALA A 510 -31.73 53.15 -7.18
CA ALA A 510 -33.05 53.72 -7.47
C ALA A 510 -33.53 53.49 -8.92
N GLU A 511 -32.66 53.07 -9.84
CA GLU A 511 -33.01 52.76 -11.25
C GLU A 511 -33.04 51.24 -11.55
N LYS A 512 -32.81 50.38 -10.55
CA LYS A 512 -32.96 48.93 -10.64
C LYS A 512 -34.36 48.51 -10.26
#